data_AF-A0A9D5PE53-F1
#
_entry.id   AF-A0A9D5PE53-F1
#
_cell.length_a   1.000
_cell.length_b   1.000
_cell.length_c   1.000
_cell.angle_alpha   90.00
_cell.angle_beta   90.00
_cell.angle_gamma   90.00
#
_symmetry.space_group_name_H-M   'P 1'
#
loop_
_entity.id
_entity.type
_entity.pdbx_description
1 polymer ?
#
loop_
_entity_poly.entity_id
_entity_poly.type
_entity_poly.pdbx_seq_one_letter_code
_entity_poly.pdbx_strand_id
1 'polypeptide(L)'
;AEFAYTTALNHMLRSDSRNKFLIGNRTFLFWASKDDEAGKQAEESIFNMFEFAEQEDDPNKNIEQVKKTFNAIYSGSLRTSLDDKFYILGLAPNSARIAVTYWSELPLKEFAARILRHFEDMEIADTRKEKKPYMGLRSILAAVTLGGKSSDATPNLPEAVIKSIFQGIPYPYTLFAGCIRRIRAEQNLNITRAAIIKAYLNRIDNQQKINVMLDDKNTNQGYLCGRLFAVLDKIQDEANNQHSIRERYMNSASATPAAVFATILNLSYHHSDKLKEGRKVWFEKIKQEIVDKISSDGFPAHLDLQDQGRFFVGYYQQTQWFYTKKEEQTSEE
;
A
#
# COMPACT_ATOMS: atom_id res chain seq x y z
N ALA A 1 37.22 -5.73 23.50
CA ALA A 1 35.77 -5.63 23.20
C ALA A 1 35.37 -4.21 22.86
N GLU A 2 35.64 -3.22 23.72
CA GLU A 2 35.25 -1.82 23.52
C GLU A 2 35.74 -1.22 22.20
N PHE A 3 37.03 -1.34 21.93
CA PHE A 3 37.64 -0.88 20.67
C PHE A 3 36.95 -1.45 19.43
N ALA A 4 36.62 -2.75 19.43
CA ALA A 4 36.03 -3.40 18.27
C ALA A 4 34.63 -2.87 17.92
N TYR A 5 33.73 -2.77 18.91
CA TYR A 5 32.36 -2.30 18.63
C TYR A 5 32.33 -0.81 18.31
N THR A 6 33.17 0.00 18.96
CA THR A 6 33.28 1.44 18.68
C THR A 6 33.83 1.71 17.28
N THR A 7 34.87 0.98 16.85
CA THR A 7 35.38 1.05 15.47
C THR A 7 34.33 0.65 14.44
N ALA A 8 33.61 -0.46 14.66
CA ALA A 8 32.55 -0.91 13.75
C ALA A 8 31.41 0.12 13.64
N LEU A 9 30.96 0.66 14.78
CA LEU A 9 29.91 1.67 14.83
C LEU A 9 30.33 2.95 14.10
N ASN A 10 31.54 3.45 14.36
CA ASN A 10 32.09 4.63 13.70
C ASN A 10 32.23 4.43 12.19
N HIS A 11 32.59 3.22 11.75
CA HIS A 11 32.65 2.88 10.32
C HIS A 11 31.28 2.97 9.65
N MET A 12 30.25 2.35 10.24
CA MET A 12 28.88 2.41 9.71
C MET A 12 28.24 3.80 9.80
N LEU A 13 28.70 4.66 10.70
CA LEU A 13 28.17 6.02 10.87
C LEU A 13 28.78 7.06 9.91
N ARG A 14 29.85 6.75 9.18
CA ARG A 14 30.48 7.68 8.23
C ARG A 14 29.50 8.22 7.19
N SER A 15 29.71 9.45 6.73
CA SER A 15 28.80 10.14 5.80
C SER A 15 28.56 9.38 4.50
N ASP A 16 29.57 8.67 4.01
CA ASP A 16 29.59 7.86 2.78
C ASP A 16 29.19 6.39 3.00
N SER A 17 28.87 5.99 4.24
CA SER A 17 28.51 4.61 4.53
C SER A 17 27.15 4.25 3.91
N ARG A 18 27.12 3.12 3.21
CA ARG A 18 25.90 2.48 2.69
C ARG A 18 25.25 1.50 3.67
N ASN A 19 25.76 1.39 4.91
CA ASN A 19 25.21 0.52 5.97
C ASN A 19 24.28 1.29 6.93
N LYS A 20 23.71 2.41 6.46
CA LYS A 20 22.81 3.25 7.26
C LYS A 20 21.73 3.93 6.43
N PHE A 21 20.63 4.28 7.08
CA PHE A 21 19.65 5.24 6.57
C PHE A 21 19.12 6.11 7.72
N LEU A 22 18.61 7.30 7.37
CA LEU A 22 18.13 8.30 8.33
C LEU A 22 16.62 8.47 8.25
N ILE A 23 15.98 8.62 9.41
CA ILE A 23 14.54 8.83 9.52
C ILE A 23 14.24 9.80 10.64
N GLY A 24 13.77 11.00 10.26
CA GLY A 24 13.66 12.10 11.21
C GLY A 24 15.02 12.34 11.85
N ASN A 25 15.10 12.22 13.18
CA ASN A 25 16.34 12.35 13.94
C ASN A 25 16.99 11.01 14.30
N ARG A 26 16.54 9.89 13.72
CA ARG A 26 17.03 8.55 14.05
C ARG A 26 17.90 7.98 12.94
N THR A 27 18.93 7.26 13.34
CA THR A 27 19.84 6.55 12.45
C THR A 27 19.59 5.06 12.57
N PHE A 28 19.28 4.40 11.48
CA PHE A 28 19.26 2.94 11.42
C PHE A 28 20.54 2.46 10.76
N LEU A 29 21.23 1.55 11.43
CA LEU A 29 22.38 0.82 10.92
C LEU A 29 21.95 -0.61 10.60
N PHE A 30 22.58 -1.21 9.60
CA PHE A 30 22.29 -2.59 9.22
C PHE A 30 23.52 -3.27 8.62
N TRP A 31 23.64 -4.57 8.87
CA TRP A 31 24.73 -5.39 8.33
C TRP A 31 24.34 -6.87 8.33
N ALA A 32 24.95 -7.64 7.44
CA ALA A 32 24.91 -9.09 7.45
C ALA A 32 26.02 -9.67 8.34
N SER A 33 25.82 -10.89 8.85
CA SER A 33 26.84 -11.58 9.66
C SER A 33 28.08 -11.99 8.87
N LYS A 34 27.99 -12.04 7.54
CA LYS A 34 29.05 -12.49 6.62
C LYS A 34 29.23 -11.49 5.49
N ASP A 35 30.48 -11.34 5.07
CA ASP A 35 30.89 -10.52 3.92
C ASP A 35 30.84 -11.31 2.60
N ASP A 36 29.79 -12.10 2.40
CA ASP A 36 29.56 -12.89 1.19
C ASP A 36 28.61 -12.17 0.20
N GLU A 37 28.38 -12.78 -0.96
CA GLU A 37 27.54 -12.20 -1.99
C GLU A 37 26.09 -11.94 -1.49
N ALA A 38 25.54 -12.85 -0.68
CA ALA A 38 24.20 -12.71 -0.12
C ALA A 38 24.11 -11.54 0.86
N GLY A 39 25.08 -11.42 1.78
CA GLY A 39 25.18 -10.32 2.72
C GLY A 39 25.32 -8.97 2.01
N LYS A 40 26.24 -8.86 1.05
CA LYS A 40 26.49 -7.63 0.28
C LYS A 40 25.26 -7.17 -0.50
N GLN A 41 24.60 -8.08 -1.21
CA GLN A 41 23.39 -7.74 -1.96
C GLN A 41 22.23 -7.35 -1.04
N ALA A 42 22.09 -8.00 0.13
CA ALA A 42 21.07 -7.65 1.11
C ALA A 42 21.28 -6.25 1.69
N GLU A 43 22.52 -5.91 2.09
CA GLU A 43 22.89 -4.59 2.59
C GLU A 43 22.63 -3.50 1.53
N GLU A 44 23.11 -3.70 0.30
CA GLU A 44 22.87 -2.76 -0.80
C GLU A 44 21.38 -2.60 -1.11
N SER A 45 20.60 -3.68 -1.04
CA SER A 45 19.15 -3.63 -1.27
C SER A 45 18.41 -2.86 -0.17
N ILE A 46 18.81 -3.00 1.10
CA ILE A 46 18.24 -2.19 2.19
C ILE A 46 18.62 -0.72 2.06
N PHE A 47 19.87 -0.44 1.71
CA PHE A 47 20.30 0.92 1.42
C PHE A 47 19.42 1.55 0.33
N ASN A 48 19.34 0.90 -0.84
CA ASN A 48 18.56 1.39 -1.98
C ASN A 48 17.04 1.48 -1.71
N MET A 49 16.52 0.72 -0.75
CA MET A 49 15.11 0.77 -0.36
C MET A 49 14.75 2.00 0.49
N PHE A 50 15.71 2.51 1.28
CA PHE A 50 15.47 3.55 2.27
C PHE A 50 16.35 4.80 2.13
N GLU A 51 17.26 4.82 1.16
CA GLU A 51 18.06 6.00 0.87
C GLU A 51 17.14 7.16 0.44
N PHE A 52 17.20 8.24 1.22
CA PHE A 52 16.62 9.53 0.85
C PHE A 52 17.66 10.28 0.02
N ALA A 53 17.88 9.86 -1.22
CA ALA A 53 18.63 10.69 -2.14
C ALA A 53 17.76 11.94 -2.42
N GLU A 54 18.16 13.10 -1.88
CA GLU A 54 17.56 14.39 -2.23
C GLU A 54 17.78 14.75 -3.71
N GLN A 55 18.70 14.05 -4.38
CA GLN A 55 19.15 14.31 -5.76
C GLN A 55 18.73 13.27 -6.81
N GLU A 56 18.00 12.22 -6.44
CA GLU A 56 17.40 11.32 -7.44
C GLU A 56 15.91 11.64 -7.64
N ASP A 57 15.49 11.70 -8.92
CA ASP A 57 14.10 11.93 -9.31
C ASP A 57 13.14 10.83 -8.79
N ASP A 58 13.65 9.65 -8.44
CA ASP A 58 12.87 8.56 -7.84
C ASP A 58 13.72 7.59 -6.99
N PRO A 59 13.84 7.80 -5.65
CA PRO A 59 14.60 6.92 -4.77
C PRO A 59 14.00 5.51 -4.64
N ASN A 60 12.79 5.28 -5.19
CA ASN A 60 12.13 3.98 -5.16
C ASN A 60 12.26 3.23 -6.50
N LYS A 61 12.98 3.78 -7.48
CA LYS A 61 13.23 3.12 -8.78
C LYS A 61 13.82 1.72 -8.62
N ASN A 62 14.59 1.51 -7.55
CA ASN A 62 15.27 0.26 -7.27
C ASN A 62 14.39 -0.81 -6.60
N ILE A 63 13.09 -0.58 -6.38
CA ILE A 63 12.21 -1.55 -5.71
C ILE A 63 12.20 -2.91 -6.42
N GLU A 64 12.23 -2.95 -7.74
CA GLU A 64 12.29 -4.22 -8.48
C GLU A 64 13.58 -5.00 -8.20
N GLN A 65 14.71 -4.31 -8.12
CA GLN A 65 15.99 -4.92 -7.76
C GLN A 65 15.97 -5.43 -6.33
N VAL A 66 15.40 -4.66 -5.39
CA VAL A 66 15.21 -5.08 -3.99
C VAL A 66 14.38 -6.37 -3.93
N LYS A 67 13.24 -6.41 -4.64
CA LYS A 67 12.41 -7.63 -4.74
C LYS A 67 13.21 -8.81 -5.30
N LYS A 68 13.97 -8.60 -6.37
CA LYS A 68 14.78 -9.63 -7.02
C LYS A 68 15.83 -10.22 -6.06
N THR A 69 16.57 -9.36 -5.35
CA THR A 69 17.58 -9.78 -4.37
C THR A 69 16.97 -10.63 -3.27
N PHE A 70 15.94 -10.12 -2.59
CA PHE A 70 15.34 -10.83 -1.47
C PHE A 70 14.60 -12.10 -1.92
N ASN A 71 14.05 -12.12 -3.13
CA ASN A 71 13.49 -13.34 -3.71
C ASN A 71 14.57 -14.39 -3.96
N ALA A 72 15.74 -14.01 -4.48
CA ALA A 72 16.85 -14.93 -4.70
C ALA A 72 17.39 -15.52 -3.38
N ILE A 73 17.46 -14.72 -2.32
CA ILE A 73 17.81 -15.18 -0.96
C ILE A 73 16.74 -16.15 -0.43
N TYR A 74 15.46 -15.79 -0.57
CA TYR A 74 14.35 -16.60 -0.04
C TYR A 74 14.17 -17.93 -0.78
N SER A 75 14.29 -17.94 -2.12
CA SER A 75 14.21 -19.14 -2.95
C SER A 75 15.43 -20.05 -2.82
N GLY A 76 16.55 -19.52 -2.32
CA GLY A 76 17.84 -20.22 -2.27
C GLY A 76 18.64 -20.17 -3.58
N SER A 77 18.21 -19.36 -4.56
CA SER A 77 19.00 -19.07 -5.76
C SER A 77 20.31 -18.38 -5.41
N LEU A 78 20.27 -17.50 -4.40
CA LEU A 78 21.44 -16.96 -3.73
C LEU A 78 21.72 -17.79 -2.48
N ARG A 79 22.89 -18.43 -2.43
CA ARG A 79 23.22 -19.40 -1.37
C ARG A 79 23.38 -18.69 -0.03
N THR A 80 22.71 -19.21 0.99
CA THR A 80 22.82 -18.79 2.39
C THR A 80 22.89 -20.02 3.29
N SER A 81 23.47 -19.88 4.47
CA SER A 81 23.46 -20.85 5.58
C SER A 81 22.38 -20.50 6.60
N LEU A 82 22.01 -21.47 7.44
CA LEU A 82 21.10 -21.26 8.58
C LEU A 82 21.69 -20.30 9.63
N ASP A 83 23.03 -20.19 9.68
CA ASP A 83 23.74 -19.29 10.60
C ASP A 83 23.89 -17.87 10.06
N ASP A 84 23.52 -17.60 8.80
CA ASP A 84 23.63 -16.28 8.22
C ASP A 84 22.54 -15.39 8.79
N LYS A 85 22.93 -14.29 9.44
CA LYS A 85 22.04 -13.36 10.12
C LYS A 85 22.09 -11.98 9.47
N PHE A 86 21.00 -11.25 9.61
CA PHE A 86 20.91 -9.84 9.29
C PHE A 86 20.57 -9.05 10.55
N TYR A 87 21.33 -7.99 10.79
CA TYR A 87 21.24 -7.15 11.98
C TYR A 87 20.73 -5.77 11.61
N ILE A 88 19.90 -5.21 12.49
CA ILE A 88 19.41 -3.84 12.36
C ILE A 88 19.46 -3.17 13.73
N LEU A 89 20.06 -2.00 13.79
CA LEU A 89 20.22 -1.20 15.00
C LEU A 89 19.65 0.21 14.76
N GLY A 90 18.58 0.56 15.46
CA GLY A 90 18.00 1.90 15.43
C GLY A 90 18.52 2.74 16.60
N LEU A 91 19.11 3.88 16.29
CA LEU A 91 19.73 4.80 17.24
C LEU A 91 18.99 6.13 17.24
N ALA A 92 18.77 6.70 18.43
CA ALA A 92 18.25 8.04 18.60
C ALA A 92 19.18 8.88 19.48
N PRO A 93 19.41 10.16 19.14
CA PRO A 93 20.14 11.07 20.01
C PRO A 93 19.34 11.31 21.30
N ASN A 94 20.01 11.22 22.44
CA ASN A 94 19.45 11.52 23.76
C ASN A 94 20.43 12.39 24.55
N SER A 95 20.44 13.68 24.26
CA SER A 95 21.38 14.65 24.82
C SER A 95 22.84 14.17 24.66
N ALA A 96 23.50 13.78 25.75
CA ALA A 96 24.88 13.29 25.75
C ALA A 96 25.02 11.77 25.53
N ARG A 97 23.92 11.05 25.28
CA ARG A 97 23.87 9.60 25.09
C ARG A 97 23.23 9.23 23.76
N ILE A 98 23.56 8.04 23.27
CA ILE A 98 22.86 7.41 22.14
C ILE A 98 21.92 6.36 22.72
N ALA A 99 20.63 6.48 22.44
CA ALA A 99 19.63 5.50 22.85
C ALA A 99 19.45 4.44 21.75
N VAL A 100 19.49 3.16 22.14
CA VAL A 100 19.07 2.05 21.27
C VAL A 100 17.55 1.99 21.30
N THR A 101 16.93 2.26 20.15
CA THR A 101 15.46 2.34 19.99
C THR A 101 14.87 1.20 19.19
N TYR A 102 15.73 0.45 18.50
CA TYR A 102 15.39 -0.76 17.78
C TYR A 102 16.62 -1.68 17.74
N TRP A 103 16.39 -2.96 17.96
CA TRP A 103 17.37 -4.02 17.73
C TRP A 103 16.65 -5.18 17.06
N SER A 104 17.23 -5.72 16.00
CA SER A 104 16.76 -6.92 15.34
C SER A 104 17.94 -7.75 14.90
N GLU A 105 17.85 -9.04 15.17
CA GLU A 105 18.78 -10.07 14.73
C GLU A 105 17.93 -11.24 14.25
N LEU A 106 18.02 -11.57 12.96
CA LEU A 106 17.21 -12.60 12.33
C LEU A 106 18.04 -13.40 11.35
N PRO A 107 17.73 -14.68 11.10
CA PRO A 107 18.28 -15.38 9.94
C PRO A 107 18.01 -14.58 8.66
N LEU A 108 19.01 -14.47 7.78
CA LEU A 108 18.96 -13.67 6.56
C LEU A 108 17.77 -14.10 5.67
N LYS A 109 17.49 -15.41 5.62
CA LYS A 109 16.32 -15.95 4.90
C LYS A 109 14.97 -15.51 5.50
N GLU A 110 14.87 -15.45 6.83
CA GLU A 110 13.66 -14.93 7.49
C GLU A 110 13.51 -13.43 7.26
N PHE A 111 14.61 -12.67 7.33
CA PHE A 111 14.59 -11.25 7.00
C PHE A 111 14.12 -11.02 5.56
N ALA A 112 14.63 -11.79 4.59
CA ALA A 112 14.18 -11.76 3.21
C ALA A 112 12.67 -12.02 3.08
N ALA A 113 12.15 -13.02 3.79
CA ALA A 113 10.72 -13.31 3.80
C ALA A 113 9.88 -12.11 4.31
N ARG A 114 10.34 -11.39 5.33
CA ARG A 114 9.64 -10.19 5.84
C ARG A 114 9.64 -9.04 4.85
N ILE A 115 10.76 -8.81 4.15
CA ILE A 115 10.85 -7.79 3.10
C ILE A 115 9.93 -8.15 1.91
N LEU A 116 9.92 -9.41 1.47
CA LEU A 116 9.03 -9.86 0.41
C LEU A 116 7.55 -9.73 0.79
N ARG A 117 7.21 -10.07 2.03
CA ARG A 117 5.84 -9.92 2.54
C ARG A 117 5.36 -8.47 2.48
N HIS A 118 6.21 -7.47 2.77
CA HIS A 118 5.87 -6.05 2.58
C HIS A 118 5.42 -5.75 1.14
N PHE A 119 6.15 -6.29 0.16
CA PHE A 119 5.81 -6.06 -1.25
C PHE A 119 4.55 -6.81 -1.69
N GLU A 120 4.33 -8.04 -1.20
CA GLU A 120 3.11 -8.83 -1.44
C GLU A 120 1.88 -8.14 -0.83
N ASP A 121 1.98 -7.67 0.40
CA ASP A 121 0.89 -6.99 1.09
C ASP A 121 0.48 -5.71 0.37
N MET A 122 1.46 -4.93 -0.11
CA MET A 122 1.26 -3.69 -0.85
C MET A 122 0.83 -3.91 -2.30
N GLU A 123 1.00 -5.10 -2.87
CA GLU A 123 0.71 -5.35 -4.29
C GLU A 123 -0.78 -5.15 -4.61
N ILE A 124 -1.07 -4.29 -5.57
CA ILE A 124 -2.43 -4.04 -6.04
C ILE A 124 -2.40 -3.84 -7.55
N ALA A 125 -3.51 -4.13 -8.23
CA ALA A 125 -3.60 -3.96 -9.67
C ALA A 125 -3.24 -2.53 -10.09
N ASP A 126 -2.43 -2.40 -11.15
CA ASP A 126 -1.87 -1.14 -11.59
C ASP A 126 -1.99 -0.99 -13.11
N THR A 127 -3.01 -0.26 -13.55
CA THR A 127 -3.26 0.08 -14.96
C THR A 127 -2.71 1.46 -15.34
N ARG A 128 -1.83 2.05 -14.52
CA ARG A 128 -1.18 3.33 -14.86
C ARG A 128 -0.19 3.10 -16.00
N LYS A 129 -0.18 4.02 -16.98
CA LYS A 129 0.83 4.05 -18.05
C LYS A 129 2.23 4.23 -17.48
N GLU A 130 2.38 5.18 -16.56
CA GLU A 130 3.60 5.41 -15.80
C GLU A 130 3.56 4.58 -14.51
N LYS A 131 4.27 3.45 -14.50
CA LYS A 131 4.37 2.54 -13.34
C LYS A 131 5.32 3.07 -12.27
N LYS A 132 5.13 4.32 -11.84
CA LYS A 132 5.95 4.93 -10.78
C LYS A 132 5.85 4.07 -9.50
N PRO A 133 6.97 3.75 -8.84
CA PRO A 133 7.00 2.98 -7.62
C PRO A 133 6.14 3.60 -6.51
N TYR A 134 5.33 2.76 -5.85
CA TYR A 134 4.42 3.20 -4.79
C TYR A 134 4.64 2.47 -3.46
N MET A 135 5.49 1.44 -3.44
CA MET A 135 5.70 0.58 -2.26
C MET A 135 6.86 1.03 -1.36
N GLY A 136 7.55 2.11 -1.73
CA GLY A 136 8.70 2.62 -0.99
C GLY A 136 8.29 3.54 0.16
N LEU A 137 9.17 3.69 1.15
CA LEU A 137 8.86 4.44 2.36
C LEU A 137 8.45 5.89 2.07
N ARG A 138 9.14 6.57 1.14
CA ARG A 138 8.81 7.94 0.75
C ARG A 138 7.38 8.05 0.23
N SER A 139 6.97 7.14 -0.67
CA SER A 139 5.62 7.10 -1.23
C SER A 139 4.58 6.81 -0.14
N ILE A 140 4.89 5.87 0.77
CA ILE A 140 4.00 5.51 1.88
C ILE A 140 3.75 6.70 2.81
N LEU A 141 4.80 7.43 3.18
CA LEU A 141 4.69 8.59 4.06
C LEU A 141 4.00 9.78 3.38
N ALA A 142 4.34 10.04 2.11
CA ALA A 142 3.67 11.06 1.30
C ALA A 142 2.16 10.82 1.16
N ALA A 143 1.71 9.56 1.18
CA ALA A 143 0.31 9.21 1.01
C ALA A 143 -0.62 9.77 2.11
N VAL A 144 -0.07 10.11 3.27
CA VAL A 144 -0.84 10.59 4.44
C VAL A 144 -0.61 12.07 4.77
N THR A 145 0.23 12.78 4.00
CA THR A 145 0.54 14.19 4.21
C THR A 145 -0.24 15.09 3.27
N LEU A 146 -0.38 16.37 3.66
CA LEU A 146 -0.94 17.39 2.78
C LEU A 146 0.12 17.76 1.73
N GLY A 147 -0.22 17.71 0.44
CA GLY A 147 0.72 18.06 -0.63
C GLY A 147 1.78 16.99 -0.97
N GLY A 148 1.74 15.82 -0.32
CA GLY A 148 2.54 14.66 -0.72
C GLY A 148 4.03 14.72 -0.37
N LYS A 149 4.43 15.58 0.56
CA LYS A 149 5.82 15.63 1.05
C LYS A 149 6.00 14.63 2.19
N SER A 150 6.95 13.69 2.07
CA SER A 150 7.21 12.69 3.11
C SER A 150 7.80 13.28 4.39
N SER A 151 8.50 14.43 4.27
CA SER A 151 9.03 15.22 5.39
C SER A 151 7.94 15.71 6.36
N ASP A 152 6.71 15.84 5.88
CA ASP A 152 5.59 16.41 6.64
C ASP A 152 4.82 15.32 7.41
N ALA A 153 5.30 14.07 7.35
CA ALA A 153 4.72 12.95 8.09
C ALA A 153 4.88 13.16 9.59
N THR A 154 3.90 12.68 10.37
CA THR A 154 3.94 12.80 11.84
C THR A 154 5.20 12.10 12.39
N PRO A 155 5.93 12.70 13.35
CA PRO A 155 7.29 12.27 13.71
C PRO A 155 7.51 10.78 13.98
N ASN A 156 6.55 10.09 14.62
CA ASN A 156 6.69 8.67 14.99
C ASN A 156 6.23 7.69 13.90
N LEU A 157 5.55 8.18 12.86
CA LEU A 157 4.99 7.32 11.81
C LEU A 157 6.05 6.62 10.97
N PRO A 158 7.10 7.29 10.47
CA PRO A 158 8.16 6.64 9.69
C PRO A 158 8.78 5.43 10.38
N GLU A 159 9.12 5.57 11.67
CA GLU A 159 9.67 4.48 12.48
C GLU A 159 8.67 3.33 12.63
N ALA A 160 7.40 3.65 12.90
CA ALA A 160 6.37 2.63 13.08
C ALA A 160 6.12 1.84 11.77
N VAL A 161 6.18 2.51 10.61
CA VAL A 161 6.09 1.84 9.29
C VAL A 161 7.27 0.89 9.11
N ILE A 162 8.49 1.32 9.38
CA ILE A 162 9.66 0.44 9.24
C ILE A 162 9.65 -0.75 10.18
N LYS A 163 9.24 -0.54 11.45
CA LYS A 163 9.04 -1.64 12.37
C LYS A 163 8.05 -2.65 11.80
N SER A 164 6.99 -2.19 11.14
CA SER A 164 6.03 -3.06 10.46
C SER A 164 6.66 -3.85 9.30
N ILE A 165 7.56 -3.23 8.53
CA ILE A 165 8.29 -3.89 7.44
C ILE A 165 9.25 -4.95 8.00
N PHE A 166 10.12 -4.58 8.91
CA PHE A 166 11.16 -5.47 9.44
C PHE A 166 10.65 -6.53 10.41
N GLN A 167 9.50 -6.31 11.06
CA GLN A 167 8.90 -7.27 11.98
C GLN A 167 7.79 -8.11 11.35
N GLY A 168 7.26 -7.70 10.21
CA GLY A 168 6.10 -8.35 9.60
C GLY A 168 4.79 -8.19 10.42
N ILE A 169 4.74 -7.19 11.31
CA ILE A 169 3.54 -6.86 12.10
C ILE A 169 2.59 -5.96 11.28
N PRO A 170 1.31 -5.79 11.68
CA PRO A 170 0.40 -4.87 11.01
C PRO A 170 0.97 -3.47 10.87
N TYR A 171 0.69 -2.82 9.73
CA TYR A 171 1.04 -1.41 9.56
C TYR A 171 0.40 -0.55 10.66
N PRO A 172 0.97 0.63 10.97
CA PRO A 172 0.41 1.47 12.02
C PRO A 172 -1.01 1.88 11.68
N TYR A 173 -1.93 1.79 12.64
CA TYR A 173 -3.31 2.25 12.46
C TYR A 173 -3.37 3.73 12.03
N THR A 174 -2.42 4.55 12.49
CA THR A 174 -2.28 5.95 12.10
C THR A 174 -1.97 6.13 10.60
N LEU A 175 -1.26 5.19 9.98
CA LEU A 175 -1.04 5.17 8.53
C LEU A 175 -2.38 4.92 7.80
N PHE A 176 -3.07 3.85 8.19
CA PHE A 176 -4.35 3.44 7.64
C PHE A 176 -5.43 4.54 7.74
N ALA A 177 -5.64 5.05 8.96
CA ALA A 177 -6.58 6.14 9.21
C ALA A 177 -6.16 7.44 8.49
N GLY A 178 -4.85 7.69 8.38
CA GLY A 178 -4.29 8.79 7.62
C GLY A 178 -4.67 8.75 6.14
N CYS A 179 -4.59 7.57 5.51
CA CYS A 179 -5.01 7.38 4.11
C CYS A 179 -6.49 7.70 3.91
N ILE A 180 -7.38 7.12 4.74
CA ILE A 180 -8.82 7.38 4.66
C ILE A 180 -9.13 8.87 4.84
N ARG A 181 -8.48 9.54 5.80
CA ARG A 181 -8.63 10.97 6.03
C ARG A 181 -8.20 11.80 4.82
N ARG A 182 -7.13 11.43 4.12
CA ARG A 182 -6.67 12.12 2.91
C ARG A 182 -7.57 11.86 1.71
N ILE A 183 -8.05 10.64 1.52
CA ILE A 183 -9.04 10.32 0.47
C ILE A 183 -10.27 11.21 0.65
N ARG A 184 -10.75 11.38 1.89
CA ARG A 184 -11.91 12.23 2.16
C ARG A 184 -11.69 13.71 1.91
N ALA A 185 -10.52 14.21 2.29
CA ALA A 185 -10.18 15.62 2.15
C ALA A 185 -9.93 16.01 0.69
N GLU A 186 -9.34 15.11 -0.10
CA GLU A 186 -8.91 15.38 -1.47
C GLU A 186 -9.86 14.78 -2.52
N GLN A 187 -10.82 13.96 -2.09
CA GLN A 187 -11.73 13.18 -2.95
C GLN A 187 -10.99 12.35 -4.01
N ASN A 188 -9.77 11.93 -3.67
CA ASN A 188 -8.87 11.25 -4.59
C ASN A 188 -8.26 10.01 -3.93
N LEU A 189 -8.52 8.86 -4.53
CA LEU A 189 -7.92 7.57 -4.18
C LEU A 189 -6.81 7.24 -5.17
N ASN A 190 -5.56 7.40 -4.73
CA ASN A 190 -4.40 6.96 -5.50
C ASN A 190 -3.99 5.52 -5.14
N ILE A 191 -3.18 4.91 -6.01
CA ILE A 191 -2.68 3.54 -5.84
C ILE A 191 -1.98 3.32 -4.50
N THR A 192 -1.15 4.28 -4.05
CA THR A 192 -0.41 4.13 -2.80
C THR A 192 -1.35 4.02 -1.60
N ARG A 193 -2.39 4.85 -1.55
CA ARG A 193 -3.42 4.81 -0.49
C ARG A 193 -4.22 3.51 -0.56
N ALA A 194 -4.61 3.06 -1.76
CA ALA A 194 -5.32 1.79 -1.93
C ALA A 194 -4.47 0.59 -1.47
N ALA A 195 -3.19 0.57 -1.87
CA ALA A 195 -2.20 -0.42 -1.46
C ALA A 195 -1.99 -0.45 0.06
N ILE A 196 -1.80 0.70 0.70
CA ILE A 196 -1.64 0.80 2.17
C ILE A 196 -2.88 0.26 2.88
N ILE A 197 -4.07 0.64 2.43
CA ILE A 197 -5.34 0.22 3.03
C ILE A 197 -5.48 -1.30 2.92
N LYS A 198 -5.27 -1.87 1.72
CA LYS A 198 -5.24 -3.34 1.50
C LYS A 198 -4.22 -4.01 2.41
N ALA A 199 -2.99 -3.51 2.42
CA ALA A 199 -1.87 -4.09 3.16
C ALA A 199 -2.12 -4.08 4.67
N TYR A 200 -2.71 -3.01 5.21
CA TYR A 200 -3.14 -2.96 6.61
C TYR A 200 -4.22 -4.00 6.92
N LEU A 201 -5.30 -4.04 6.12
CA LEU A 201 -6.42 -4.96 6.32
C LEU A 201 -5.98 -6.43 6.27
N ASN A 202 -5.14 -6.79 5.30
CA ASN A 202 -4.62 -8.15 5.14
C ASN A 202 -3.70 -8.58 6.30
N ARG A 203 -3.05 -7.64 7.00
CA ARG A 203 -2.20 -7.96 8.15
C ARG A 203 -2.96 -8.08 9.46
N ILE A 204 -4.08 -7.40 9.61
CA ILE A 204 -4.92 -7.50 10.81
C ILE A 204 -5.88 -8.70 10.75
N ASP A 205 -6.24 -9.15 9.55
CA ASP A 205 -7.12 -10.30 9.34
C ASP A 205 -6.57 -11.21 8.23
N ASN A 206 -6.01 -12.35 8.63
CA ASN A 206 -5.48 -13.35 7.70
C ASN A 206 -6.56 -14.24 7.08
N GLN A 207 -7.80 -14.22 7.58
CA GLN A 207 -8.89 -15.07 7.09
C GLN A 207 -9.63 -14.44 5.91
N GLN A 208 -9.72 -13.11 5.88
CA GLN A 208 -10.38 -12.36 4.80
C GLN A 208 -9.39 -11.50 4.02
N LYS A 209 -8.36 -12.14 3.46
CA LYS A 209 -7.38 -11.43 2.62
C LYS A 209 -8.04 -10.88 1.36
N ILE A 210 -7.77 -9.61 1.09
CA ILE A 210 -8.13 -8.95 -0.15
C ILE A 210 -7.05 -9.23 -1.19
N ASN A 211 -7.47 -9.71 -2.36
CA ASN A 211 -6.59 -10.06 -3.48
C ASN A 211 -5.92 -8.82 -4.11
N VAL A 212 -5.01 -9.03 -5.06
CA VAL A 212 -4.35 -7.94 -5.83
C VAL A 212 -5.35 -7.21 -6.73
N MET A 213 -6.25 -7.97 -7.37
CA MET A 213 -7.28 -7.49 -8.28
C MET A 213 -8.68 -7.80 -7.73
N LEU A 214 -9.71 -7.32 -8.42
CA LEU A 214 -11.12 -7.51 -8.10
C LEU A 214 -11.43 -8.97 -7.70
N ASP A 215 -12.08 -9.13 -6.54
CA ASP A 215 -12.64 -10.40 -6.07
C ASP A 215 -14.17 -10.33 -6.10
N ASP A 216 -14.78 -10.96 -7.09
CA ASP A 216 -16.22 -11.00 -7.28
C ASP A 216 -16.95 -11.91 -6.27
N LYS A 217 -16.20 -12.72 -5.51
CA LYS A 217 -16.73 -13.60 -4.47
C LYS A 217 -16.73 -12.95 -3.09
N ASN A 218 -16.11 -11.79 -2.93
CA ASN A 218 -16.05 -11.09 -1.65
C ASN A 218 -17.45 -10.57 -1.25
N THR A 219 -17.95 -11.00 -0.08
CA THR A 219 -19.28 -10.65 0.43
C THR A 219 -19.25 -9.58 1.53
N ASN A 220 -18.08 -8.99 1.85
CA ASN A 220 -18.00 -7.92 2.83
C ASN A 220 -18.81 -6.70 2.34
N GLN A 221 -19.67 -6.18 3.20
CA GLN A 221 -20.62 -5.13 2.83
C GLN A 221 -19.93 -3.80 2.46
N GLY A 222 -18.84 -3.45 3.15
CA GLY A 222 -18.02 -2.29 2.78
C GLY A 222 -17.41 -2.45 1.39
N TYR A 223 -16.81 -3.61 1.11
CA TYR A 223 -16.22 -3.93 -0.19
C TYR A 223 -17.26 -3.90 -1.33
N LEU A 224 -18.42 -4.53 -1.14
CA LEU A 224 -19.53 -4.53 -2.12
C LEU A 224 -20.06 -3.12 -2.37
N CYS A 225 -20.23 -2.30 -1.33
CA CYS A 225 -20.61 -0.89 -1.49
C CYS A 225 -19.57 -0.12 -2.32
N GLY A 226 -18.28 -0.37 -2.10
CA GLY A 226 -17.20 0.21 -2.89
C GLY A 226 -17.26 -0.18 -4.37
N ARG A 227 -17.45 -1.47 -4.64
CA ARG A 227 -17.63 -1.99 -6.01
C ARG A 227 -18.84 -1.36 -6.69
N LEU A 228 -19.99 -1.36 -6.02
CA LEU A 228 -21.21 -0.75 -6.57
C LEU A 228 -20.98 0.73 -6.87
N PHE A 229 -20.36 1.47 -5.96
CA PHE A 229 -20.05 2.89 -6.16
C PHE A 229 -19.17 3.11 -7.41
N ALA A 230 -18.15 2.26 -7.63
CA ALA A 230 -17.32 2.34 -8.82
C ALA A 230 -18.11 2.08 -10.11
N VAL A 231 -19.06 1.14 -10.10
CA VAL A 231 -19.96 0.90 -11.24
C VAL A 231 -20.80 2.13 -11.55
N LEU A 232 -21.39 2.76 -10.52
CA LEU A 232 -22.24 3.94 -10.68
C LEU A 232 -21.45 5.17 -11.16
N ASP A 233 -20.24 5.38 -10.64
CA ASP A 233 -19.33 6.42 -11.12
C ASP A 233 -18.93 6.17 -12.58
N LYS A 234 -18.65 4.91 -12.96
CA LYS A 234 -18.28 4.56 -14.34
C LYS A 234 -19.42 4.75 -15.34
N ILE A 235 -20.66 4.46 -14.94
CA ILE A 235 -21.85 4.73 -15.76
C ILE A 235 -21.96 6.24 -16.04
N GLN A 236 -21.72 7.10 -15.05
CA GLN A 236 -21.75 8.55 -15.24
C GLN A 236 -20.60 9.04 -16.14
N ASP A 237 -19.39 8.52 -15.93
CA ASP A 237 -18.23 8.79 -16.77
C ASP A 237 -18.51 8.46 -18.23
N GLU A 238 -19.04 7.28 -18.55
CA GLU A 238 -19.35 6.90 -19.94
C GLU A 238 -20.54 7.67 -20.54
N ALA A 239 -21.50 8.08 -19.72
CA ALA A 239 -22.67 8.81 -20.19
C ALA A 239 -22.35 10.27 -20.54
N ASN A 240 -21.53 10.93 -19.73
CA ASN A 240 -21.36 12.38 -19.78
C ASN A 240 -19.90 12.87 -19.62
N ASN A 241 -18.90 12.00 -19.45
CA ASN A 241 -17.52 12.34 -19.09
C ASN A 241 -17.42 13.20 -17.81
N GLN A 242 -18.16 12.81 -16.77
CA GLN A 242 -18.22 13.53 -15.48
C GLN A 242 -18.08 12.57 -14.30
N HIS A 243 -17.61 13.08 -13.15
CA HIS A 243 -17.42 12.33 -11.90
C HIS A 243 -18.13 12.97 -10.69
N SER A 244 -19.25 13.67 -10.94
CA SER A 244 -19.98 14.37 -9.88
C SER A 244 -20.55 13.42 -8.81
N ILE A 245 -20.80 12.15 -9.14
CA ILE A 245 -21.17 11.13 -8.15
C ILE A 245 -20.03 10.94 -7.15
N ARG A 246 -18.80 10.70 -7.65
CA ARG A 246 -17.60 10.57 -6.80
C ARG A 246 -17.37 11.83 -5.96
N GLU A 247 -17.38 13.00 -6.60
CA GLU A 247 -17.11 14.29 -5.94
C GLU A 247 -18.13 14.62 -4.84
N ARG A 248 -19.40 14.24 -5.00
CA ARG A 248 -20.44 14.59 -4.04
C ARG A 248 -20.68 13.53 -2.98
N TYR A 249 -20.57 12.25 -3.34
CA TYR A 249 -21.08 11.16 -2.52
C TYR A 249 -20.02 10.18 -2.03
N MET A 250 -18.76 10.22 -2.46
CA MET A 250 -17.78 9.22 -2.03
C MET A 250 -17.56 9.20 -0.50
N ASN A 251 -17.58 10.38 0.13
CA ASN A 251 -17.41 10.49 1.58
C ASN A 251 -18.60 9.92 2.36
N SER A 252 -19.82 10.20 1.92
CA SER A 252 -21.04 9.71 2.55
C SER A 252 -21.32 8.25 2.21
N ALA A 253 -21.04 7.80 0.98
CA ALA A 253 -21.19 6.41 0.58
C ALA A 253 -20.21 5.49 1.31
N SER A 254 -18.99 5.95 1.59
CA SER A 254 -18.03 5.18 2.39
C SER A 254 -18.39 5.15 3.88
N ALA A 255 -19.06 6.17 4.43
CA ALA A 255 -19.36 6.25 5.87
C ALA A 255 -20.75 5.76 6.25
N THR A 256 -21.77 6.14 5.46
CA THR A 256 -23.20 5.93 5.71
C THR A 256 -23.91 5.50 4.42
N PRO A 257 -23.65 4.29 3.90
CA PRO A 257 -24.22 3.79 2.64
C PRO A 257 -25.74 3.97 2.52
N ALA A 258 -26.50 3.54 3.53
CA ALA A 258 -27.96 3.56 3.52
C ALA A 258 -28.56 4.95 3.22
N ALA A 259 -27.89 6.02 3.64
CA ALA A 259 -28.37 7.38 3.48
C ALA A 259 -28.25 7.92 2.04
N VAL A 260 -27.40 7.33 1.19
CA VAL A 260 -27.06 7.91 -0.12
C VAL A 260 -27.22 6.98 -1.31
N PHE A 261 -27.13 5.65 -1.13
CA PHE A 261 -27.20 4.73 -2.27
C PHE A 261 -28.53 4.80 -3.03
N ALA A 262 -29.65 5.05 -2.35
CA ALA A 262 -30.94 5.27 -3.03
C ALA A 262 -30.87 6.45 -4.02
N THR A 263 -30.27 7.57 -3.60
CA THR A 263 -30.09 8.74 -4.45
C THR A 263 -29.15 8.46 -5.62
N ILE A 264 -27.99 7.82 -5.36
CA ILE A 264 -26.99 7.56 -6.39
C ILE A 264 -27.52 6.54 -7.42
N LEU A 265 -28.26 5.53 -6.98
CA LEU A 265 -28.91 4.55 -7.88
C LEU A 265 -29.91 5.24 -8.81
N ASN A 266 -30.76 6.13 -8.30
CA ASN A 266 -31.70 6.90 -9.12
C ASN A 266 -30.98 7.80 -10.14
N LEU A 267 -29.90 8.47 -9.74
CA LEU A 267 -29.07 9.25 -10.67
C LEU A 267 -28.47 8.36 -11.77
N SER A 268 -27.98 7.17 -11.40
CA SER A 268 -27.38 6.23 -12.34
C SER A 268 -28.35 5.74 -13.42
N TYR A 269 -29.65 5.65 -13.11
CA TYR A 269 -30.68 5.28 -14.08
C TYR A 269 -30.73 6.28 -15.25
N HIS A 270 -30.77 7.58 -14.94
CA HIS A 270 -30.76 8.64 -15.96
C HIS A 270 -29.44 8.71 -16.75
N HIS A 271 -28.32 8.35 -16.14
CA HIS A 271 -27.04 8.22 -16.85
C HIS A 271 -27.02 7.01 -17.77
N SER A 272 -27.52 5.87 -17.29
CA SER A 272 -27.64 4.63 -18.05
C SER A 272 -28.46 4.84 -19.32
N ASP A 273 -29.52 5.66 -19.28
CA ASP A 273 -30.36 5.95 -20.45
C ASP A 273 -29.63 6.52 -21.66
N LYS A 274 -28.49 7.19 -21.43
CA LYS A 274 -27.65 7.79 -22.47
C LYS A 274 -26.65 6.79 -23.08
N LEU A 275 -26.50 5.61 -22.48
CA LEU A 275 -25.62 4.57 -22.99
C LEU A 275 -26.31 3.76 -24.11
N LYS A 276 -25.51 3.11 -24.95
CA LYS A 276 -26.03 2.13 -25.92
C LYS A 276 -26.61 0.92 -25.18
N GLU A 277 -27.64 0.29 -25.75
CA GLU A 277 -28.37 -0.81 -25.12
C GLU A 277 -27.46 -1.95 -24.61
N GLY A 278 -26.48 -2.37 -25.41
CA GLY A 278 -25.51 -3.39 -24.98
C GLY A 278 -24.68 -2.99 -23.75
N ARG A 279 -24.32 -1.71 -23.62
CA ARG A 279 -23.61 -1.21 -22.42
C ARG A 279 -24.55 -1.10 -21.22
N LYS A 280 -25.81 -0.69 -21.40
CA LYS A 280 -26.82 -0.70 -20.34
C LYS A 280 -26.95 -2.10 -19.73
N VAL A 281 -27.22 -3.09 -20.58
CA VAL A 281 -27.35 -4.50 -20.17
C VAL A 281 -26.09 -5.01 -19.47
N TRP A 282 -24.91 -4.64 -19.96
CA TRP A 282 -23.65 -5.04 -19.33
C TRP A 282 -23.48 -4.46 -17.93
N PHE A 283 -23.75 -3.16 -17.73
CA PHE A 283 -23.69 -2.55 -16.40
C PHE A 283 -24.77 -3.09 -15.46
N GLU A 284 -25.98 -3.34 -15.95
CA GLU A 284 -27.04 -3.95 -15.12
C GLU A 284 -26.65 -5.33 -14.61
N LYS A 285 -26.00 -6.16 -15.43
CA LYS A 285 -25.51 -7.47 -14.97
C LYS A 285 -24.50 -7.36 -13.83
N ILE A 286 -23.59 -6.38 -13.90
CA ILE A 286 -22.60 -6.17 -12.83
C ILE A 286 -23.29 -5.63 -11.57
N LYS A 287 -24.23 -4.68 -11.71
CA LYS A 287 -25.00 -4.17 -10.57
C LYS A 287 -25.78 -5.30 -9.89
N GLN A 288 -26.46 -6.15 -10.67
CA GLN A 288 -27.20 -7.29 -10.15
C GLN A 288 -26.28 -8.25 -9.40
N GLU A 289 -25.13 -8.63 -9.98
CA GLU A 289 -24.16 -9.52 -9.34
C GLU A 289 -23.66 -9.00 -7.98
N ILE A 290 -23.54 -7.68 -7.82
CA ILE A 290 -23.15 -7.04 -6.56
C ILE A 290 -24.32 -6.95 -5.59
N VAL A 291 -25.48 -6.48 -6.05
CA VAL A 291 -26.69 -6.30 -5.23
C VAL A 291 -27.20 -7.63 -4.69
N ASP A 292 -27.08 -8.72 -5.46
CA ASP A 292 -27.41 -10.08 -5.03
C ASP A 292 -26.59 -10.54 -3.80
N LYS A 293 -25.46 -9.89 -3.51
CA LYS A 293 -24.60 -10.15 -2.33
C LYS A 293 -24.77 -9.12 -1.20
N ILE A 294 -25.52 -8.05 -1.42
CA ILE A 294 -25.84 -7.09 -0.36
C ILE A 294 -26.80 -7.77 0.64
N SER A 295 -26.66 -7.44 1.92
CA SER A 295 -27.52 -8.00 2.98
C SER A 295 -29.01 -7.85 2.65
N SER A 296 -29.80 -8.84 3.05
CA SER A 296 -31.27 -8.76 2.98
C SER A 296 -31.85 -7.62 3.82
N ASP A 297 -31.11 -7.16 4.83
CA ASP A 297 -31.47 -5.99 5.65
C ASP A 297 -31.21 -4.66 4.92
N GLY A 298 -30.68 -4.72 3.70
CA GLY A 298 -30.34 -3.57 2.87
C GLY A 298 -28.92 -3.04 3.09
N PHE A 299 -28.69 -1.80 2.65
CA PHE A 299 -27.40 -1.15 2.80
C PHE A 299 -27.08 -0.85 4.27
N PRO A 300 -25.81 -0.98 4.71
CA PRO A 300 -25.41 -0.64 6.07
C PRO A 300 -25.70 0.82 6.42
N ALA A 301 -26.25 1.06 7.62
CA ALA A 301 -26.46 2.42 8.14
C ALA A 301 -25.13 3.15 8.37
N HIS A 302 -24.13 2.41 8.88
CA HIS A 302 -22.78 2.89 9.12
C HIS A 302 -21.76 1.81 8.77
N LEU A 303 -20.63 2.21 8.18
CA LEU A 303 -19.45 1.36 8.06
C LEU A 303 -18.43 1.79 9.10
N ASP A 304 -17.80 0.84 9.78
CA ASP A 304 -16.66 1.15 10.63
C ASP A 304 -15.44 1.58 9.79
N LEU A 305 -14.33 1.97 10.43
CA LEU A 305 -13.18 2.45 9.66
C LEU A 305 -12.53 1.35 8.80
N GLN A 306 -12.59 0.08 9.23
CA GLN A 306 -12.04 -1.04 8.46
C GLN A 306 -12.86 -1.30 7.20
N ASP A 307 -14.19 -1.30 7.32
CA ASP A 307 -15.11 -1.46 6.20
C ASP A 307 -15.16 -0.22 5.30
N GLN A 308 -14.91 0.97 5.84
CA GLN A 308 -14.57 2.15 5.02
C GLN A 308 -13.31 1.92 4.20
N GLY A 309 -12.29 1.28 4.78
CA GLY A 309 -11.10 0.83 4.07
C GLY A 309 -11.45 -0.16 2.95
N ARG A 310 -12.25 -1.18 3.26
CA ARG A 310 -12.72 -2.18 2.28
C ARG A 310 -13.52 -1.53 1.15
N PHE A 311 -14.34 -0.52 1.44
CA PHE A 311 -15.01 0.30 0.43
C PHE A 311 -14.02 0.92 -0.55
N PHE A 312 -12.96 1.58 -0.07
CA PHE A 312 -11.98 2.20 -0.97
C PHE A 312 -11.20 1.17 -1.78
N VAL A 313 -10.85 0.02 -1.21
CA VAL A 313 -10.16 -1.05 -1.95
C VAL A 313 -11.08 -1.66 -3.02
N GLY A 314 -12.34 -1.95 -2.68
CA GLY A 314 -13.33 -2.47 -3.64
C GLY A 314 -13.63 -1.49 -4.77
N TYR A 315 -13.76 -0.19 -4.44
CA TYR A 315 -13.87 0.87 -5.43
C TYR A 315 -12.66 0.89 -6.37
N TYR A 316 -11.44 0.91 -5.82
CA TYR A 316 -10.21 0.92 -6.62
C TYR A 316 -10.11 -0.28 -7.56
N GLN A 317 -10.30 -1.49 -7.04
CA GLN A 317 -10.17 -2.72 -7.81
C GLN A 317 -11.23 -2.86 -8.91
N GLN A 318 -12.47 -2.45 -8.63
CA GLN A 318 -13.52 -2.43 -9.64
C GLN A 318 -13.21 -1.40 -10.74
N THR A 319 -12.65 -0.23 -10.37
CA THR A 319 -12.15 0.76 -11.34
C THR A 319 -11.01 0.20 -12.20
N GLN A 320 -10.01 -0.46 -11.59
CA GLN A 320 -8.92 -1.10 -12.34
C GLN A 320 -9.46 -2.16 -13.32
N TRP A 321 -10.44 -2.96 -12.88
CA TRP A 321 -11.05 -4.01 -13.72
C TRP A 321 -11.71 -3.45 -14.99
N PHE A 322 -12.35 -2.28 -14.90
CA PHE A 322 -12.90 -1.60 -16.07
C PHE A 322 -11.81 -1.19 -17.08
N TYR A 323 -10.62 -0.79 -16.62
CA TYR A 323 -9.52 -0.44 -17.51
C TYR A 323 -8.94 -1.66 -18.21
N THR A 324 -8.67 -2.75 -17.49
CA THR A 324 -8.12 -3.99 -18.08
C THR A 324 -9.07 -4.56 -19.13
N LYS A 325 -10.38 -4.58 -18.87
CA LYS A 325 -11.37 -5.06 -19.85
C LYS A 325 -11.43 -4.21 -21.12
N LYS A 326 -11.18 -2.90 -21.01
CA LYS A 326 -11.13 -2.00 -22.17
C LYS A 326 -9.89 -2.28 -23.03
N GLU A 327 -8.74 -2.55 -22.40
CA GLU A 327 -7.52 -2.90 -23.13
C GLU A 327 -7.68 -4.21 -23.90
N GLU A 328 -8.25 -5.26 -23.26
CA GLU A 328 -8.55 -6.55 -23.92
C GLU A 328 -9.42 -6.37 -25.17
N GLN A 329 -10.49 -5.56 -25.08
CA GLN A 329 -11.37 -5.27 -26.22
C GLN A 329 -10.69 -4.47 -27.34
N THR A 330 -9.72 -3.62 -27.00
CA THR A 330 -8.99 -2.80 -27.99
C THR A 330 -7.88 -3.60 -28.67
N SER A 331 -7.37 -4.66 -28.03
CA SER A 331 -6.35 -5.56 -28.61
C SER A 331 -6.91 -6.66 -29.52
N GLU A 332 -8.23 -6.87 -29.50
CA GLU A 332 -8.95 -7.85 -30.33
C GLU A 332 -9.57 -7.23 -31.61
N GLU A 333 -9.45 -5.91 -31.81
CA GLU A 333 -9.85 -5.16 -33.02
C GLU A 333 -8.65 -4.82 -33.91
#